data_AF-A0A5Q8C8U0-F1
#
_entry.id   AF-A0A5Q8C8U0-F1
#
_cell.length_a   1.000
_cell.length_b   1.000
_cell.length_c   1.000
_cell.angle_alpha   90.00
_cell.angle_beta   90.00
_cell.angle_gamma   90.00
#
_symmetry.space_group_name_H-M   'P 1'
#
loop_
_entity.id
_entity.type
_entity.pdbx_description
1 polymer ?
#
loop_
_entity_poly.entity_id
_entity_poly.type
_entity_poly.pdbx_seq_one_letter_code
_entity_poly.pdbx_strand_id
1 'polypeptide(L)'
;MPSLATLRSRELDPQTFIPYVRHVDRSTLALDSRALMVMIALEGVSFETADVLDLNALHRDLNTLYRNIADERLAAWTHLIRRRDTSYPEGTFTTPFSKALNDKYRARMVDEDLFRNDLYLA
;
A
#
# COMPACT_ATOMS: atom_id res chain seq x y z
N MET A 1 16.95 -5.79 25.60
CA MET A 1 16.18 -6.04 24.38
C MET A 1 16.23 -7.53 24.07
N PRO A 2 15.10 -8.22 23.85
CA PRO A 2 15.12 -9.64 23.49
C PRO A 2 15.84 -9.84 22.15
N SER A 3 16.51 -10.98 21.97
CA SER A 3 17.21 -11.27 20.71
C SER A 3 16.20 -11.45 19.57
N LEU A 4 16.56 -11.02 18.36
CA LEU A 4 15.73 -11.21 17.15
C LEU A 4 15.37 -12.69 16.93
N ALA A 5 16.25 -13.62 17.31
CA ALA A 5 15.98 -15.06 17.23
C ALA A 5 14.84 -15.51 18.15
N THR A 6 14.75 -14.93 19.35
CA THR A 6 13.69 -15.24 20.33
C THR A 6 12.34 -14.64 19.92
N LEU A 7 12.35 -13.50 19.22
CA LEU A 7 11.15 -12.90 18.64
C LEU A 7 10.66 -13.73 17.45
N ARG A 8 11.56 -14.10 16.53
CA ARG A 8 11.24 -14.93 15.37
C ARG A 8 10.65 -16.29 15.75
N SER A 9 11.15 -16.94 16.80
CA SER A 9 10.62 -18.23 17.25
C SER A 9 9.18 -18.18 17.79
N ARG A 10 8.66 -16.96 18.05
CA ARG A 10 7.28 -16.73 18.50
C ARG A 10 6.36 -16.28 17.38
N GLU A 11 6.90 -15.92 16.22
CA GLU A 11 6.10 -15.54 15.06
C GLU A 11 5.56 -16.80 14.38
N LEU A 12 4.25 -16.78 14.11
CA LEU A 12 3.63 -17.81 13.29
C LEU A 12 4.03 -17.60 11.84
N ASP A 13 4.37 -18.69 11.14
CA ASP A 13 4.67 -18.61 9.73
C ASP A 13 3.45 -18.09 8.94
N PRO A 14 3.62 -17.24 7.91
CA PRO A 14 2.52 -16.68 7.13
C PRO A 14 1.56 -17.72 6.55
N GLN A 15 2.08 -18.91 6.26
CA GLN A 15 1.33 -20.07 5.77
C GLN A 15 0.24 -20.53 6.75
N THR A 16 0.37 -20.19 8.04
CA THR A 16 -0.65 -20.43 9.06
C THR A 16 -1.94 -19.65 8.79
N PHE A 17 -1.83 -18.48 8.16
CA PHE A 17 -2.96 -17.58 7.89
C PHE A 17 -3.42 -17.68 6.43
N ILE A 18 -2.47 -17.77 5.49
CA ILE A 18 -2.76 -17.94 4.07
C ILE A 18 -1.87 -19.07 3.53
N PRO A 19 -2.39 -20.29 3.41
CA PRO A 19 -1.62 -21.48 3.03
C PRO A 19 -1.32 -21.50 1.53
N TYR A 20 -0.31 -20.73 1.13
CA TYR A 20 0.21 -20.71 -0.25
C TYR A 20 0.79 -22.07 -0.65
N VAL A 21 0.40 -22.59 -1.82
CA VAL A 21 0.91 -23.87 -2.34
C VAL A 21 1.89 -23.66 -3.48
N ARG A 22 1.48 -22.92 -4.53
CA ARG A 22 2.31 -22.68 -5.71
C ARG A 22 1.83 -21.47 -6.50
N HIS A 23 2.72 -20.94 -7.33
CA HIS A 23 2.34 -20.06 -8.43
C HIS A 23 1.68 -20.87 -9.54
N VAL A 24 0.48 -20.45 -9.96
CA VAL A 24 -0.16 -20.94 -11.19
C VAL A 24 0.43 -20.21 -12.39
N ASP A 25 0.67 -18.91 -12.23
CA ASP A 25 1.35 -18.04 -13.18
C ASP A 25 2.14 -16.95 -12.43
N ARG A 26 2.59 -15.92 -13.14
CA ARG A 26 3.40 -14.81 -12.58
C ARG A 26 2.68 -14.03 -11.48
N SER A 27 1.37 -13.90 -11.55
CA SER A 27 0.54 -13.06 -10.68
C SER A 27 -0.48 -13.83 -9.83
N THR A 28 -0.70 -15.11 -10.14
CA THR A 28 -1.74 -15.93 -9.51
C THR A 28 -1.13 -17.03 -8.64
N LEU A 29 -1.61 -17.13 -7.41
CA LEU A 29 -1.24 -18.15 -6.43
C LEU A 29 -2.40 -19.13 -6.23
N ALA A 30 -2.07 -20.42 -6.14
CA ALA A 30 -3.00 -21.45 -5.66
C ALA A 30 -2.83 -21.65 -4.15
N LEU A 31 -3.94 -21.69 -3.44
CA LEU A 31 -4.02 -22.02 -2.01
C LEU A 31 -4.30 -23.51 -1.81
N ASP A 32 -4.11 -24.02 -0.59
CA ASP A 32 -4.40 -25.42 -0.24
C ASP A 32 -5.88 -25.79 -0.39
N SER A 33 -6.76 -24.80 -0.22
CA SER A 33 -8.20 -24.84 -0.44
C SER A 33 -8.59 -24.98 -1.91
N ARG A 34 -7.61 -24.97 -2.82
CA ARG A 34 -7.77 -24.90 -4.29
C ARG A 34 -8.35 -23.58 -4.79
N ALA A 35 -8.52 -22.57 -3.91
CA ALA A 35 -8.81 -21.21 -4.32
C ALA A 35 -7.60 -20.59 -5.05
N LEU A 36 -7.88 -19.59 -5.88
CA LEU A 36 -6.87 -18.76 -6.51
C LEU A 36 -6.84 -17.40 -5.82
N MET A 37 -5.64 -16.88 -5.62
CA MET A 37 -5.41 -15.56 -5.04
C MET A 37 -4.58 -14.72 -6.02
N VAL A 38 -4.97 -13.46 -6.18
CA VAL A 38 -4.24 -12.45 -6.94
C VAL A 38 -4.12 -11.24 -6.05
N MET A 39 -2.97 -10.58 -6.04
CA MET A 39 -2.78 -9.35 -5.30
C MET A 39 -2.49 -8.20 -6.27
N ILE A 40 -3.20 -7.09 -6.13
CA ILE A 40 -2.99 -5.87 -6.89
C ILE A 40 -2.53 -4.75 -5.98
N ALA A 41 -1.56 -3.96 -6.46
CA ALA A 41 -1.17 -2.71 -5.80
C ALA A 41 -2.06 -1.58 -6.29
N LEU A 42 -2.52 -0.73 -5.36
CA LEU A 42 -3.34 0.43 -5.65
C LEU A 42 -2.51 1.69 -5.39
N GLU A 43 -2.53 2.63 -6.34
CA GLU A 43 -1.87 3.94 -6.16
C GLU A 43 -2.56 4.79 -5.09
N GLY A 44 -3.84 4.55 -4.84
CA GLY A 44 -4.65 5.34 -3.93
C GLY A 44 -5.06 6.69 -4.51
N VAL A 45 -5.60 7.56 -3.64
CA VAL A 45 -5.98 8.93 -4.00
C VAL A 45 -5.52 9.89 -2.90
N SER A 46 -5.11 11.09 -3.30
CA SER A 46 -4.66 12.13 -2.37
C SER A 46 -5.83 12.65 -1.54
N PHE A 47 -5.95 12.22 -0.29
CA PHE A 47 -7.07 12.59 0.55
C PHE A 47 -7.15 14.10 0.84
N GLU A 48 -6.02 14.74 1.16
CA GLU A 48 -6.02 16.16 1.61
C GLU A 48 -6.10 17.16 0.45
N THR A 49 -5.64 16.78 -0.74
CA THR A 49 -5.57 17.70 -1.89
C THR A 49 -6.64 17.43 -2.95
N ALA A 50 -7.41 16.33 -2.81
CA ALA A 50 -8.51 16.04 -3.73
C ALA A 50 -9.74 16.89 -3.41
N ASP A 51 -10.52 17.20 -4.45
CA ASP A 51 -11.81 17.85 -4.28
C ASP A 51 -12.79 16.91 -3.56
N VAL A 52 -13.64 17.47 -2.69
CA VAL A 52 -14.64 16.71 -1.95
C VAL A 52 -15.65 16.02 -2.88
N LEU A 53 -15.98 16.63 -4.02
CA LEU A 53 -16.85 16.04 -5.03
C LEU A 53 -16.22 14.78 -5.63
N ASP A 54 -14.93 14.80 -5.91
CA ASP A 54 -14.18 13.65 -6.45
C ASP A 54 -14.12 12.52 -5.43
N LEU A 55 -13.81 12.83 -4.16
CA LEU A 55 -13.82 11.83 -3.08
C LEU A 55 -15.20 11.19 -2.93
N ASN A 56 -16.27 11.98 -2.99
CA ASN A 56 -17.63 11.46 -2.92
C ASN A 56 -18.03 10.63 -4.14
N ALA A 57 -17.50 10.93 -5.33
CA ALA A 57 -17.68 10.09 -6.51
C ALA A 57 -17.01 8.72 -6.30
N LEU A 58 -15.75 8.70 -5.86
CA LEU A 58 -15.02 7.47 -5.57
C LEU A 58 -15.71 6.60 -4.53
N HIS A 59 -16.26 7.19 -3.46
CA HIS A 59 -17.04 6.44 -2.48
C HIS A 59 -18.30 5.81 -3.09
N ARG A 60 -19.00 6.50 -3.99
CA ARG A 60 -20.17 5.96 -4.68
C ARG A 60 -19.81 4.83 -5.63
N ASP A 61 -18.70 4.96 -6.34
CA ASP A 61 -18.21 3.95 -7.26
C ASP A 61 -17.77 2.69 -6.51
N LEU A 62 -17.02 2.85 -5.40
CA LEU A 62 -16.63 1.74 -4.53
C LEU A 62 -17.84 0.99 -3.96
N ASN A 63 -18.85 1.73 -3.50
CA ASN A 63 -20.09 1.12 -3.02
C ASN A 63 -20.84 0.35 -4.11
N THR A 64 -20.81 0.85 -5.35
CA THR A 64 -21.40 0.18 -6.51
C THR A 64 -20.64 -1.09 -6.84
N LEU A 65 -19.31 -1.04 -6.80
CA LEU A 65 -18.44 -2.19 -6.96
C LEU A 65 -18.76 -3.28 -5.93
N TYR A 66 -18.85 -2.94 -4.63
CA TYR A 66 -19.18 -3.94 -3.60
C TYR A 66 -20.57 -4.56 -3.79
N ARG A 67 -21.57 -3.79 -4.23
CA ARG A 67 -22.90 -4.35 -4.52
C ARG A 67 -22.91 -5.28 -5.72
N ASN A 68 -22.06 -5.03 -6.71
CA ASN A 68 -21.99 -5.84 -7.93
C ASN A 68 -21.14 -7.11 -7.78
N ILE A 69 -20.30 -7.17 -6.75
CA ILE A 69 -19.32 -8.26 -6.53
C ILE A 69 -19.82 -9.27 -5.48
N ALA A 70 -21.12 -9.29 -5.18
CA ALA A 70 -21.73 -10.20 -4.21
C ALA A 70 -21.79 -11.66 -4.71
N ASP A 71 -20.65 -12.37 -4.64
CA ASP A 71 -20.49 -13.80 -4.92
C ASP A 71 -19.87 -14.48 -3.68
N GLU A 72 -20.46 -15.60 -3.22
CA GLU A 72 -19.98 -16.35 -2.05
C GLU A 72 -18.60 -17.01 -2.25
N ARG A 73 -18.16 -17.13 -3.51
CA ARG A 73 -16.88 -17.75 -3.89
C ARG A 73 -15.74 -16.75 -3.97
N LEU A 74 -16.04 -15.46 -3.81
CA LEU A 74 -15.05 -14.40 -3.81
C LEU A 74 -14.87 -13.86 -2.39
N ALA A 75 -13.62 -13.69 -2.01
CA ALA A 75 -13.25 -12.96 -0.82
C ALA A 75 -12.20 -11.92 -1.20
N ALA A 76 -12.29 -10.75 -0.55
CA ALA A 76 -11.42 -9.62 -0.79
C ALA A 76 -10.83 -9.12 0.52
N TRP A 77 -9.53 -8.87 0.54
CA TRP A 77 -8.80 -8.37 1.70
C TRP A 77 -7.99 -7.14 1.32
N THR A 78 -8.03 -6.13 2.19
CA THR A 78 -7.21 -4.94 2.05
C THR A 78 -6.01 -5.03 2.98
N HIS A 79 -4.82 -4.76 2.43
CA HIS A 79 -3.59 -4.66 3.19
C HIS A 79 -3.02 -3.26 3.03
N LEU A 80 -2.83 -2.57 4.16
CA LEU A 80 -2.19 -1.27 4.23
C LEU A 80 -0.83 -1.42 4.90
N ILE A 81 0.23 -1.11 4.16
CA ILE A 81 1.59 -1.13 4.68
C ILE A 81 2.07 0.31 4.83
N ARG A 82 2.17 0.76 6.08
CA ARG A 82 2.73 2.07 6.41
C ARG A 82 4.24 1.96 6.53
N ARG A 83 4.98 2.61 5.64
CA ARG A 83 6.45 2.62 5.62
C ARG A 83 6.96 4.03 5.85
N ARG A 84 8.09 4.15 6.53
CA ARG A 84 8.86 5.41 6.56
C ARG A 84 9.37 5.67 5.14
N ASP A 85 9.15 6.88 4.65
CA ASP A 85 9.53 7.27 3.31
C ASP A 85 10.18 8.65 3.34
N THR A 86 11.48 8.70 3.07
CA THR A 86 12.24 9.94 2.98
C THR A 86 12.43 10.38 1.52
N SER A 87 11.66 9.82 0.59
CA SER A 87 11.71 10.23 -0.80
C SER A 87 11.21 11.67 -0.94
N TYR A 88 12.00 12.46 -1.67
CA TYR A 88 11.67 13.83 -1.99
C TYR A 88 11.82 13.99 -3.50
N PRO A 89 10.87 14.64 -4.19
CA PRO A 89 10.91 14.75 -5.64
C PRO A 89 12.16 15.50 -6.10
N GLU A 90 12.82 14.95 -7.12
CA GLU A 90 13.93 15.62 -7.78
C GLU A 90 13.41 16.79 -8.62
N GLY A 91 14.20 17.85 -8.76
CA GLY A 91 13.81 19.04 -9.49
C GLY A 91 14.99 19.86 -10.00
N THR A 92 14.91 20.28 -11.26
CA THR A 92 15.86 21.23 -11.86
C THR A 92 15.30 22.64 -11.78
N PHE A 93 16.04 23.53 -11.11
CA PHE A 93 15.65 24.92 -10.92
C PHE A 93 16.63 25.85 -11.62
N THR A 94 16.11 26.73 -12.47
CA THR A 94 16.93 27.69 -13.25
C THR A 94 17.44 28.85 -12.40
N THR A 95 16.70 29.24 -11.34
CA THR A 95 17.06 30.37 -10.49
C THR A 95 17.78 29.92 -9.21
N PRO A 96 18.84 30.64 -8.78
CA PRO A 96 19.55 30.31 -7.53
C PRO A 96 18.65 30.33 -6.29
N PHE A 97 17.67 31.25 -6.24
CA PHE A 97 16.73 31.34 -5.13
C PHE A 97 15.84 30.10 -5.03
N SER A 98 15.23 29.66 -6.13
CA SER A 98 14.34 28.49 -6.12
C SER A 98 15.10 27.22 -5.75
N LYS A 99 16.36 27.08 -6.20
CA LYS A 99 17.24 25.99 -5.77
C LYS A 99 17.49 26.04 -4.26
N ALA A 100 17.89 27.19 -3.72
CA ALA A 100 18.15 27.33 -2.29
C ALA A 100 16.90 27.11 -1.42
N LEU A 101 15.73 27.53 -1.90
CA LEU A 101 14.45 27.28 -1.24
C LEU A 101 14.12 25.79 -1.22
N ASN A 102 14.25 25.10 -2.36
CA ASN A 102 14.05 23.66 -2.46
C ASN A 102 15.00 22.89 -1.54
N ASP A 103 16.29 23.24 -1.54
CA ASP A 103 17.31 22.56 -0.72
C ASP A 103 17.00 22.69 0.78
N LYS A 104 16.57 23.88 1.23
CA LYS A 104 16.13 24.09 2.63
C LYS A 104 14.85 23.34 2.97
N TYR A 105 13.88 23.32 2.05
CA TYR A 105 12.61 22.63 2.26
C TYR A 105 12.79 21.11 2.32
N ARG A 106 13.61 20.55 1.42
CA ARG A 106 14.03 19.14 1.42
C ARG A 106 14.70 18.77 2.75
N ALA A 107 15.65 19.58 3.22
CA ALA A 107 16.35 19.31 4.47
C ALA A 107 15.40 19.25 5.67
N ARG A 108 14.39 20.13 5.71
CA ARG A 108 13.35 20.11 6.75
C ARG A 108 12.42 18.89 6.63
N MET A 109 11.96 18.59 5.42
CA MET A 109 11.03 17.47 5.18
C MET A 109 11.65 16.11 5.48
N VAL A 110 12.92 15.89 5.14
CA VAL A 110 13.61 14.62 5.36
C VAL A 110 13.94 14.37 6.84
N ASP A 111 14.02 15.43 7.66
CA ASP A 111 14.22 15.32 9.11
C ASP A 111 12.93 14.90 9.84
N GLU A 112 11.78 15.12 9.22
CA GLU A 112 10.48 14.73 9.77
C GLU A 112 10.19 13.24 9.51
N ASP A 113 9.36 12.66 10.38
CA ASP A 113 8.88 11.28 10.24
C ASP A 113 7.81 11.17 9.14
N LEU A 114 8.27 11.18 7.89
CA LEU A 114 7.42 11.01 6.72
C LEU A 114 7.04 9.53 6.52
N PHE A 115 5.76 9.31 6.23
CA PHE A 115 5.21 7.98 6.00
C PHE A 115 4.45 7.92 4.69
N ARG A 116 4.64 6.83 3.96
CA ARG A 116 3.85 6.44 2.81
C ARG A 116 2.99 5.24 3.16
N ASN A 117 1.75 5.24 2.67
CA ASN A 117 0.86 4.10 2.75
C ASN A 117 0.84 3.41 1.40
N ASP A 118 1.31 2.16 1.36
CA ASP A 118 1.10 1.31 0.19
C ASP A 118 -0.15 0.46 0.41
N LEU A 119 -1.02 0.47 -0.60
CA LEU A 119 -2.32 -0.16 -0.57
C LEU A 119 -2.31 -1.38 -1.47
N TYR A 120 -2.73 -2.52 -0.93
CA TYR A 120 -2.88 -3.75 -1.68
C TYR A 120 -4.28 -4.31 -1.49
N LEU A 121 -4.84 -4.87 -2.57
CA LEU A 121 -6.07 -5.64 -2.57
C LEU A 121 -5.73 -7.06 -2.99
N ALA A 122 -6.20 -8.04 -2.24
CA ALA A 122 -6.04 -9.46 -2.55
C ALA A 122 -7.36 -10.22 -2.49
#